data_AF-A0A8B8BQ10-F1
#
_entry.id   AF-A0A8B8BQ10-F1
#
_cell.length_a   1.000
_cell.length_b   1.000
_cell.length_c   1.000
_cell.angle_alpha   90.00
_cell.angle_beta   90.00
_cell.angle_gamma   90.00
#
_symmetry.space_group_name_H-M   'P 1'
#
loop_
_entity.id
_entity.type
_entity.pdbx_description
1 polymer ?
#
loop_
_entity_poly.entity_id
_entity_poly.type
_entity_poly.pdbx_seq_one_letter_code
_entity_poly.pdbx_strand_id
1 'polypeptide(L)'
;MSVSYHYGCILQIKDVDAIVHQCNCLTVKSHGLSQKISECFPWGDIYRRRTPVRGRNLAVTNHRGKPGTIQILKSPEENTPDIICLLSQWDFGRGGIRKIPPYEDSTSNRELWFSQSLQQLKQTSYKRLAFPYKIGCGLAGGKWEVYLDLICKFTYSSGKDVIIIIPSVKTAQTVTLCRMAPHQKKTTCWKTQDVETPGDPGKIRKRLFIDLDRTEKEEPLVKQPKTEDATKKEPMFRGDIGRNMYLVVSEFLGQIRVHLRVYEEEDGNLFPTKKGIALDLEKWKKITCEADEIDSAIDKYDAEMPVSYQKHLGENYYITMDNKYPLVNIRKWWMPPGEDEIVPTKKGASITFEQWKSVKDLMPEVQSKLGDLLEEVEFCECSESHQNQLGFLRCPRCNPNECMNH
;
A
#
# COMPACT_ATOMS: atom_id res chain seq x y z
N MET A 1 3.95 28.73 -1.60
CA MET A 1 4.83 27.60 -1.98
C MET A 1 4.72 26.55 -0.89
N SER A 2 4.56 25.29 -1.27
CA SER A 2 4.05 24.26 -0.38
C SER A 2 4.96 23.06 -0.39
N VAL A 3 5.23 22.51 0.79
CA VAL A 3 5.50 21.08 0.89
C VAL A 3 4.18 20.38 0.57
N SER A 4 4.17 19.54 -0.45
CA SER A 4 3.00 18.73 -0.84
C SER A 4 3.23 17.27 -0.47
N TYR A 5 2.16 16.54 -0.17
CA TYR A 5 2.22 15.12 0.15
C TYR A 5 1.53 14.32 -0.94
N HIS A 6 2.26 13.39 -1.54
CA HIS A 6 1.74 12.54 -2.61
C HIS A 6 1.85 11.07 -2.18
N TYR A 7 0.76 10.33 -2.29
CA TYR A 7 0.74 8.90 -2.07
C TYR A 7 1.19 8.15 -3.34
N GLY A 8 2.24 7.33 -3.22
CA GLY A 8 2.72 6.47 -4.31
C GLY A 8 4.12 5.92 -4.09
N CYS A 9 4.75 5.43 -5.17
CA CYS A 9 6.13 4.97 -5.16
C CYS A 9 7.07 6.06 -5.68
N ILE A 10 8.04 6.48 -4.86
CA ILE A 10 9.04 7.50 -5.26
C ILE A 10 9.89 7.08 -6.46
N LEU A 11 9.97 5.78 -6.76
CA LEU A 11 10.73 5.27 -7.91
C LEU A 11 9.98 5.44 -9.23
N GLN A 12 8.68 5.73 -9.20
CA GLN A 12 7.84 5.90 -10.37
C GLN A 12 7.57 7.38 -10.71
N ILE A 13 8.04 8.31 -9.88
CA ILE A 13 7.82 9.74 -10.10
C ILE A 13 8.67 10.25 -11.27
N LYS A 14 8.05 10.95 -12.21
CA LYS A 14 8.69 11.49 -13.42
C LYS A 14 8.53 13.01 -13.56
N ASP A 15 7.55 13.60 -12.90
CA ASP A 15 7.22 15.02 -12.95
C ASP A 15 8.04 15.85 -11.95
N VAL A 16 9.31 15.48 -11.72
CA VAL A 16 10.23 16.18 -10.82
C VAL A 16 11.61 16.29 -11.45
N ASP A 17 12.35 17.33 -11.08
CA ASP A 17 13.70 17.53 -11.61
C ASP A 17 14.69 16.53 -10.98
N ALA A 18 14.49 16.21 -9.70
CA ALA A 18 15.35 15.28 -8.98
C ALA A 18 14.65 14.53 -7.85
N ILE A 19 15.10 13.30 -7.61
CA ILE A 19 14.80 12.50 -6.43
C ILE A 19 15.93 12.70 -5.41
N VAL A 20 15.57 13.10 -4.20
CA VAL A 20 16.50 13.41 -3.11
C VAL A 20 16.42 12.33 -2.05
N HIS A 21 17.55 11.76 -1.64
CA HIS A 21 17.58 10.80 -0.54
C HIS A 21 18.84 10.94 0.32
N GLN A 22 18.77 10.46 1.56
CA GLN A 22 19.89 10.48 2.50
C GLN A 22 20.78 9.26 2.28
N CYS A 23 22.10 9.49 2.22
CA CYS A 23 23.13 8.48 2.05
C CYS A 23 24.21 8.58 3.12
N ASN A 24 24.91 7.47 3.35
CA ASN A 24 26.07 7.45 4.22
C ASN A 24 27.38 7.72 3.45
N CYS A 25 28.40 8.17 4.16
CA CYS A 25 29.69 8.56 3.57
C CYS A 25 30.67 7.41 3.41
N LEU A 26 30.44 6.25 4.03
CA LEU A 26 31.47 5.23 4.25
C LEU A 26 31.31 3.95 3.46
N THR A 27 30.10 3.45 3.22
CA THR A 27 29.92 2.09 2.67
C THR A 27 30.17 2.05 1.16
N VAL A 28 30.34 0.84 0.62
CA VAL A 28 30.43 0.56 -0.83
C VAL A 28 29.25 -0.25 -1.34
N LYS A 29 28.40 -0.74 -0.43
CA LYS A 29 27.14 -1.40 -0.74
C LYS A 29 25.98 -0.49 -0.34
N SER A 30 25.02 -0.39 -1.25
CA SER A 30 23.74 0.24 -1.00
C SER A 30 22.85 -0.67 -0.14
N HIS A 31 22.02 -0.03 0.68
CA HIS A 31 20.99 -0.67 1.49
C HIS A 31 19.80 0.29 1.58
N GLY A 32 18.65 -0.17 2.06
CA GLY A 32 17.53 0.74 2.21
C GLY A 32 16.88 1.12 0.88
N LEU A 33 16.28 2.30 0.90
CA LEU A 33 15.86 3.02 -0.29
C LEU A 33 17.01 3.18 -1.31
N SER A 34 18.25 3.39 -0.86
CA SER A 34 19.36 3.60 -1.80
C SER A 34 19.65 2.39 -2.68
N GLN A 35 19.37 1.17 -2.18
CA GLN A 35 19.48 -0.04 -2.99
C GLN A 35 18.39 -0.08 -4.07
N LYS A 36 17.14 0.25 -3.71
CA LYS A 36 16.03 0.32 -4.65
C LYS A 36 16.21 1.41 -5.71
N ILE A 37 16.75 2.56 -5.32
CA ILE A 37 17.16 3.59 -6.28
C ILE A 37 18.26 3.06 -7.19
N SER A 38 19.27 2.34 -6.71
CA SER A 38 20.31 1.78 -7.59
C SER A 38 19.78 0.68 -8.54
N GLU A 39 18.75 -0.05 -8.14
CA GLU A 39 18.09 -1.07 -8.97
C GLU A 39 17.27 -0.41 -10.10
N CYS A 40 16.49 0.63 -9.79
CA CYS A 40 15.66 1.35 -10.77
C CYS A 40 16.42 2.40 -11.58
N PHE A 41 17.42 3.04 -10.99
CA PHE A 41 18.23 4.12 -11.56
C PHE A 41 19.71 3.77 -11.42
N PRO A 42 20.29 2.93 -12.30
CA PRO A 42 21.66 2.45 -12.15
C PRO A 42 22.74 3.55 -12.04
N TRP A 43 22.50 4.73 -12.62
CA TRP A 43 23.40 5.89 -12.50
C TRP A 43 23.38 6.54 -11.11
N GLY A 44 22.29 6.33 -10.38
CA GLY A 44 22.00 6.83 -9.03
C GLY A 44 22.74 6.09 -7.91
N ASP A 45 23.56 5.09 -8.23
CA ASP A 45 24.35 4.37 -7.24
C ASP A 45 25.66 5.12 -6.89
N ILE A 46 25.62 5.92 -5.84
CA ILE A 46 26.81 6.56 -5.27
C ILE A 46 27.80 5.55 -4.67
N TYR A 47 27.32 4.40 -4.20
CA TYR A 47 28.14 3.42 -3.48
C TYR A 47 29.02 2.62 -4.42
N ARG A 48 28.51 2.25 -5.60
CA ARG A 48 29.27 1.54 -6.63
C ARG A 48 30.45 2.35 -7.20
N ARG A 49 30.46 3.67 -7.00
CA ARG A 49 31.57 4.57 -7.37
C ARG A 49 32.75 4.53 -6.38
N ARG A 50 32.58 3.85 -5.24
CA ARG A 50 33.57 3.80 -4.17
C ARG A 50 34.39 2.52 -4.24
N THR A 51 35.71 2.63 -4.06
CA THR A 51 36.59 1.47 -3.99
C THR A 51 36.55 0.86 -2.59
N PRO A 52 36.28 -0.44 -2.44
CA PRO A 52 36.25 -1.08 -1.12
C PRO A 52 37.66 -1.26 -0.55
N VAL A 53 37.76 -1.07 0.76
CA VAL A 53 38.85 -1.66 1.56
C VAL A 53 38.66 -3.17 1.50
N ARG A 54 39.71 -3.89 1.11
CA ARG A 54 39.69 -5.34 0.84
C ARG A 54 38.86 -6.12 1.89
N GLY A 55 37.83 -6.83 1.41
CA GLY A 55 36.99 -7.70 2.22
C GLY A 55 36.00 -7.00 3.17
N ARG A 56 35.83 -5.67 3.07
CA ARG A 56 34.94 -4.91 3.96
C ARG A 56 33.92 -4.06 3.19
N ASN A 57 32.73 -3.86 3.75
CA ASN A 57 31.77 -2.87 3.28
C ASN A 57 32.17 -1.47 3.76
N LEU A 58 33.36 -1.02 3.38
CA LEU A 58 33.95 0.24 3.80
C LEU A 58 34.79 0.80 2.65
N ALA A 59 34.59 2.05 2.29
CA ALA A 59 35.32 2.73 1.23
C ALA A 59 36.73 3.11 1.70
N VAL A 60 37.68 3.05 0.76
CA VAL A 60 39.00 3.67 0.92
C VAL A 60 38.86 5.15 1.21
N THR A 61 39.81 5.72 1.95
CA THR A 61 39.69 7.07 2.54
C THR A 61 39.35 8.14 1.52
N ASN A 62 39.97 8.09 0.33
CA ASN A 62 39.80 9.08 -0.73
C ASN A 62 38.44 9.01 -1.45
N HIS A 63 37.70 7.90 -1.30
CA HIS A 63 36.38 7.72 -1.92
C HIS A 63 35.24 7.94 -0.91
N ARG A 64 35.56 8.25 0.35
CA ARG A 64 34.54 8.54 1.37
C ARG A 64 33.87 9.87 1.07
N GLY A 65 32.57 9.94 1.34
CA GLY A 65 31.81 11.18 1.28
C GLY A 65 32.24 12.17 2.36
N LYS A 66 31.97 13.45 2.15
CA LYS A 66 32.10 14.48 3.20
C LYS A 66 30.71 14.74 3.80
N PRO A 67 30.51 14.51 5.11
CA PRO A 67 29.24 14.84 5.75
C PRO A 67 28.84 16.30 5.55
N GLY A 68 27.56 16.56 5.35
CA GLY A 68 27.03 17.90 5.12
C GLY A 68 27.09 18.38 3.67
N THR A 69 27.44 17.50 2.74
CA THR A 69 27.53 17.81 1.31
C THR A 69 26.51 17.02 0.49
N ILE A 70 26.33 17.42 -0.78
CA ILE A 70 25.48 16.69 -1.71
C ILE A 70 26.30 16.09 -2.84
N GLN A 71 25.89 14.93 -3.34
CA GLN A 71 26.35 14.37 -4.59
C GLN A 71 25.19 14.34 -5.58
N ILE A 72 25.38 15.00 -6.72
CA ILE A 72 24.41 14.99 -7.82
C ILE A 72 24.83 13.92 -8.81
N LEU A 73 23.91 13.05 -9.17
CA LEU A 73 24.07 11.97 -10.14
C LEU A 73 23.10 12.21 -11.29
N LYS A 74 23.63 12.81 -12.36
CA LYS A 74 22.87 13.19 -13.53
C LYS A 74 22.31 11.98 -14.26
N SER A 75 21.05 12.07 -14.69
CA SER A 75 20.44 11.06 -15.52
C SER A 75 21.08 11.02 -16.92
N PRO A 76 21.29 9.82 -17.49
CA PRO A 76 21.70 9.68 -18.88
C PRO A 76 20.58 9.97 -19.89
N GLU A 77 19.31 9.98 -19.46
CA GLU A 77 18.14 10.13 -20.33
C GLU A 77 17.42 11.46 -20.09
N GLU A 78 16.96 12.11 -21.16
CA GLU A 78 16.08 13.28 -21.07
C GLU A 78 14.72 12.87 -20.47
N ASN A 79 14.11 13.77 -19.67
CA ASN A 79 12.83 13.54 -18.97
C ASN A 79 12.84 12.44 -17.89
N THR A 80 14.01 12.15 -17.32
CA THR A 80 14.12 11.31 -16.12
C THR A 80 14.78 12.11 -15.00
N PRO A 81 14.36 11.92 -13.73
CA PRO A 81 14.84 12.73 -12.63
C PRO A 81 16.32 12.43 -12.32
N ASP A 82 17.07 13.47 -11.97
CA ASP A 82 18.41 13.33 -11.41
C ASP A 82 18.33 12.71 -10.01
N ILE A 83 19.38 12.03 -9.57
CA ILE A 83 19.46 11.50 -8.21
C ILE A 83 20.38 12.39 -7.39
N ILE A 84 19.87 12.94 -6.28
CA ILE A 84 20.64 13.77 -5.35
C ILE A 84 20.81 13.02 -4.03
N CYS A 85 22.05 12.63 -3.75
CA CYS A 85 22.42 11.98 -2.50
C CYS A 85 22.85 13.05 -1.48
N LEU A 86 22.06 13.23 -0.43
CA LEU A 86 22.45 14.02 0.74
C LEU A 86 23.41 13.20 1.60
N LEU A 87 24.68 13.60 1.67
CA LEU A 87 25.68 12.94 2.51
C LEU A 87 25.53 13.42 3.95
N SER A 88 24.43 13.03 4.58
CA SER A 88 24.01 13.51 5.90
C SER A 88 24.16 12.47 7.00
N GLN A 89 24.91 11.42 6.71
CA GLN A 89 25.21 10.34 7.63
C GLN A 89 26.65 9.90 7.41
N TRP A 90 27.45 9.86 8.47
CA TRP A 90 28.85 9.45 8.33
C TRP A 90 28.95 7.93 8.17
N ASP A 91 28.54 7.18 9.19
CA ASP A 91 28.52 5.73 9.24
C ASP A 91 27.10 5.16 9.07
N PHE A 92 26.98 3.93 8.61
CA PHE A 92 25.68 3.30 8.36
C PHE A 92 24.98 2.86 9.66
N GLY A 93 23.66 2.61 9.59
CA GLY A 93 22.86 2.18 10.75
C GLY A 93 22.64 3.30 11.79
N ARG A 94 22.21 2.94 13.00
CA ARG A 94 21.78 3.90 14.05
C ARG A 94 22.92 4.71 14.70
N GLY A 95 24.16 4.56 14.23
CA GLY A 95 25.33 5.23 14.81
C GLY A 95 25.86 4.52 16.06
N GLY A 96 26.97 5.01 16.62
CA GLY A 96 27.53 4.57 17.91
C GLY A 96 28.19 3.19 17.98
N ILE A 97 27.98 2.30 17.00
CA ILE A 97 28.55 0.93 17.01
C ILE A 97 30.04 0.94 16.64
N ARG A 98 30.47 1.85 15.75
CA ARG A 98 31.86 1.97 15.29
C ARG A 98 32.26 3.44 15.23
N LYS A 99 33.43 3.77 15.78
CA LYS A 99 34.05 5.09 15.67
C LYS A 99 35.06 5.07 14.54
N ILE A 100 34.61 5.41 13.33
CA ILE A 100 35.48 5.52 12.16
C ILE A 100 35.93 6.99 12.02
N PRO A 101 37.21 7.32 12.15
CA PRO A 101 37.69 8.70 11.97
C PRO A 101 37.43 9.23 10.55
N PRO A 102 37.27 10.57 10.37
CA PRO A 102 37.53 11.62 11.36
C PRO A 102 36.27 12.15 12.08
N TYR A 103 35.07 11.70 11.71
CA TYR A 103 33.82 12.26 12.23
C TYR A 103 33.18 11.36 13.28
N GLU A 104 32.58 11.99 14.29
CA GLU A 104 31.70 11.31 15.24
C GLU A 104 30.27 11.29 14.69
N ASP A 105 29.71 10.09 14.54
CA ASP A 105 28.38 9.92 13.99
C ASP A 105 27.31 9.85 15.08
N SER A 106 26.77 11.00 15.45
CA SER A 106 25.71 11.19 16.45
C SER A 106 24.43 11.70 15.80
N THR A 107 23.30 11.55 16.48
CA THR A 107 21.99 12.07 16.01
C THR A 107 22.06 13.57 15.73
N SER A 108 22.65 14.35 16.64
CA SER A 108 22.82 15.80 16.49
C SER A 108 23.70 16.15 15.29
N ASN A 109 24.78 15.40 15.04
CA ASN A 109 25.61 15.62 13.87
C ASN A 109 24.90 15.26 12.56
N ARG A 110 24.07 14.21 12.54
CA ARG A 110 23.26 13.86 11.37
C ARG A 110 22.25 14.96 11.01
N GLU A 111 21.57 15.51 12.01
CA GLU A 111 20.66 16.65 11.82
C GLU A 111 21.41 17.89 11.29
N LEU A 112 22.60 18.18 11.85
CA LEU A 112 23.47 19.25 11.38
C LEU A 112 23.90 19.03 9.92
N TRP A 113 24.38 17.84 9.57
CA TRP A 113 24.81 17.51 8.21
C TRP A 113 23.63 17.50 7.24
N PHE A 114 22.44 17.09 7.69
CA PHE A 114 21.24 17.17 6.87
C PHE A 114 20.90 18.62 6.53
N SER A 115 20.91 19.51 7.53
CA SER A 115 20.72 20.95 7.34
C SER A 115 21.77 21.56 6.39
N GLN A 116 23.05 21.22 6.55
CA GLN A 116 24.12 21.66 5.64
C GLN A 116 23.93 21.15 4.20
N SER A 117 23.45 19.91 4.05
CA SER A 117 23.16 19.33 2.74
C SER A 117 21.99 20.07 2.06
N LEU A 118 20.95 20.42 2.82
CA LEU A 118 19.84 21.26 2.32
C LEU A 118 20.31 22.67 1.94
N GLN A 119 21.26 23.26 2.67
CA GLN A 119 21.85 24.55 2.31
C GLN A 119 22.62 24.48 0.99
N GLN A 120 23.35 23.40 0.72
CA GLN A 120 23.98 23.19 -0.59
C GLN A 120 22.94 22.96 -1.68
N LEU A 121 21.92 22.14 -1.40
CA LEU A 121 20.82 21.89 -2.33
C LEU A 121 20.08 23.18 -2.70
N LYS A 122 19.96 24.13 -1.77
CA LYS A 122 19.37 25.45 -2.02
C LYS A 122 20.09 26.21 -3.14
N GLN A 123 21.41 26.09 -3.24
CA GLN A 123 22.24 26.77 -4.25
C GLN A 123 22.14 26.15 -5.65
N THR A 124 21.48 25.00 -5.78
CA THR A 124 21.32 24.33 -7.08
C THR A 124 20.18 24.94 -7.91
N SER A 125 20.17 24.67 -9.21
CA SER A 125 19.13 25.15 -10.14
C SER A 125 17.83 24.34 -10.12
N TYR A 126 17.80 23.18 -9.44
CA TYR A 126 16.59 22.33 -9.36
C TYR A 126 15.44 23.05 -8.67
N LYS A 127 14.22 22.91 -9.21
CA LYS A 127 13.03 23.58 -8.69
C LYS A 127 12.09 22.60 -8.00
N ARG A 128 11.81 21.46 -8.62
CA ARG A 128 10.83 20.47 -8.16
C ARG A 128 11.53 19.21 -7.70
N LEU A 129 11.42 18.91 -6.40
CA LEU A 129 12.23 17.90 -5.72
C LEU A 129 11.33 16.88 -5.02
N ALA A 130 11.58 15.59 -5.25
CA ALA A 130 10.91 14.50 -4.54
C ALA A 130 11.74 14.04 -3.33
N PHE A 131 11.15 14.06 -2.15
CA PHE A 131 11.73 13.54 -0.92
C PHE A 131 10.92 12.32 -0.45
N PRO A 132 11.56 11.23 0.02
CA PRO A 132 10.84 10.13 0.62
C PRO A 132 10.30 10.56 1.99
N TYR A 133 9.07 10.17 2.29
CA TYR A 133 8.51 10.27 3.63
C TYR A 133 9.41 9.54 4.64
N LYS A 134 9.59 10.12 5.83
CA LYS A 134 10.50 9.61 6.88
C LYS A 134 11.97 9.51 6.44
N ILE A 135 12.44 10.41 5.56
CA ILE A 135 13.87 10.56 5.29
C ILE A 135 14.65 10.73 6.60
N GLY A 136 15.75 9.98 6.75
CA GLY A 136 16.59 10.00 7.95
C GLY A 136 16.07 9.26 9.19
N CYS A 137 14.83 8.76 9.20
CA CYS A 137 14.21 8.27 10.44
C CYS A 137 14.43 6.77 10.72
N GLY A 138 14.51 5.90 9.72
CA GLY A 138 14.62 4.45 9.97
C GLY A 138 16.04 3.97 10.27
N LEU A 139 16.81 3.54 9.26
CA LEU A 139 18.17 3.02 9.50
C LEU A 139 19.09 4.07 10.14
N ALA A 140 18.82 5.36 9.92
CA ALA A 140 19.57 6.45 10.49
C ALA A 140 19.07 6.92 11.88
N GLY A 141 17.90 6.46 12.34
CA GLY A 141 17.41 6.72 13.70
C GLY A 141 17.04 8.17 14.02
N GLY A 142 16.78 9.01 13.00
CA GLY A 142 16.29 10.38 13.19
C GLY A 142 14.82 10.46 13.62
N LYS A 143 14.40 11.65 14.05
CA LYS A 143 13.00 11.96 14.41
C LYS A 143 12.33 12.73 13.27
N TRP A 144 11.17 12.26 12.82
CA TRP A 144 10.54 12.80 11.61
C TRP A 144 10.18 14.27 11.74
N GLU A 145 9.73 14.70 12.91
CA GLU A 145 9.31 16.07 13.20
C GLU A 145 10.46 17.06 12.98
N VAL A 146 11.68 16.66 13.37
CA VAL A 146 12.90 17.48 13.21
C VAL A 146 13.28 17.58 11.73
N TYR A 147 13.27 16.46 11.01
CA TYR A 147 13.62 16.45 9.59
C TYR A 147 12.59 17.19 8.74
N LEU A 148 11.31 17.05 9.08
CA LEU A 148 10.22 17.77 8.43
C LEU A 148 10.35 19.27 8.66
N ASP A 149 10.64 19.72 9.89
CA ASP A 149 10.90 21.14 10.18
C ASP A 149 12.07 21.69 9.34
N LEU A 150 13.18 20.94 9.23
CA LEU A 150 14.31 21.32 8.37
C LEU A 150 13.92 21.41 6.90
N ILE A 151 13.13 20.46 6.38
CA ILE A 151 12.62 20.47 5.00
C ILE A 151 11.70 21.68 4.78
N CYS A 152 10.76 21.94 5.69
CA CYS A 152 9.85 23.09 5.61
C CYS A 152 10.61 24.43 5.58
N LYS A 153 11.62 24.60 6.46
CA LYS A 153 12.50 25.79 6.46
C LYS A 153 13.29 25.92 5.15
N PHE A 154 13.78 24.81 4.62
CA PHE A 154 14.45 24.78 3.33
C PHE A 154 13.50 25.20 2.19
N THR A 155 12.31 24.62 2.10
CA THR A 155 11.30 24.95 1.08
C THR A 155 10.94 26.44 1.13
N TYR A 156 10.65 26.96 2.32
CA TYR A 156 10.33 28.38 2.52
C TYR A 156 11.48 29.30 2.09
N SER A 157 12.71 28.99 2.50
CA SER A 157 13.86 29.87 2.24
C SER A 157 14.43 29.76 0.82
N SER A 158 14.20 28.64 0.13
CA SER A 158 14.73 28.38 -1.22
C SER A 158 13.73 28.68 -2.33
N GLY A 159 12.43 28.71 -2.02
CA GLY A 159 11.36 28.84 -3.01
C GLY A 159 11.27 27.64 -3.96
N LYS A 160 11.79 26.48 -3.55
CA LYS A 160 11.70 25.23 -4.31
C LYS A 160 10.39 24.51 -4.00
N ASP A 161 9.85 23.78 -4.96
CA ASP A 161 8.68 22.92 -4.79
C ASP A 161 9.14 21.55 -4.28
N VAL A 162 8.65 21.16 -3.11
CA VAL A 162 9.05 19.91 -2.45
C VAL A 162 7.84 19.00 -2.32
N ILE A 163 7.97 17.80 -2.89
CA ILE A 163 6.96 16.77 -2.84
C ILE A 163 7.47 15.66 -1.92
N ILE A 164 6.77 15.43 -0.82
CA ILE A 164 7.02 14.31 0.08
C ILE A 164 6.19 13.13 -0.43
N ILE A 165 6.89 12.08 -0.86
CA ILE A 165 6.25 10.85 -1.34
C ILE A 165 6.03 9.92 -0.16
N ILE A 166 4.76 9.77 0.20
CA ILE A 166 4.30 8.80 1.18
C ILE A 166 4.13 7.47 0.43
N PRO A 167 4.88 6.42 0.82
CA PRO A 167 4.71 5.10 0.23
C PRO A 167 3.24 4.69 0.23
N SER A 168 2.71 4.42 -0.94
CA SER A 168 1.36 3.90 -1.13
C SER A 168 1.38 2.90 -2.25
N VAL A 169 0.58 1.85 -2.09
CA VAL A 169 0.35 0.84 -3.11
C VAL A 169 -0.55 1.47 -4.17
N LYS A 170 0.02 2.18 -5.14
CA LYS A 170 -0.70 2.52 -6.37
C LYS A 170 -0.52 1.41 -7.37
N THR A 171 -1.65 0.82 -7.71
CA THR A 171 -1.94 0.08 -8.94
C THR A 171 -1.46 0.83 -10.17
N ALA A 172 -0.97 0.08 -11.15
CA ALA A 172 -0.53 0.57 -12.45
C ALA A 172 -1.47 1.65 -13.00
N GLN A 173 -0.94 2.86 -13.21
CA GLN A 173 -1.63 3.86 -14.00
C GLN A 173 -1.48 3.51 -15.48
N THR A 174 -2.63 3.52 -16.14
CA THR A 174 -2.91 3.36 -17.56
C THR A 174 -1.91 4.11 -18.43
N VAL A 175 -1.14 3.39 -19.25
CA VAL A 175 -0.49 3.99 -20.42
C VAL A 175 -1.51 4.04 -21.53
N THR A 176 -1.98 5.24 -21.84
CA THR A 176 -2.67 5.52 -23.11
C THR A 176 -1.69 5.32 -24.25
N LEU A 177 -1.88 4.27 -25.05
CA LEU A 177 -1.30 4.16 -26.39
C LEU A 177 -2.42 3.81 -27.36
N CYS A 178 -3.02 4.86 -27.92
CA CYS A 178 -3.88 4.75 -29.08
C CYS A 178 -2.99 4.77 -30.32
N ARG A 179 -2.92 3.65 -31.07
CA ARG A 179 -2.81 3.62 -32.55
C ARG A 179 -3.01 2.19 -33.07
N MET A 180 -3.86 2.09 -34.08
CA MET A 180 -4.40 0.88 -34.69
C MET A 180 -3.41 0.15 -35.61
N ALA A 181 -3.48 -1.18 -35.68
CA ALA A 181 -3.61 -1.99 -36.90
C ALA A 181 -3.67 -3.51 -36.54
N PRO A 182 -4.33 -4.34 -37.36
CA PRO A 182 -4.83 -5.65 -36.95
C PRO A 182 -3.83 -6.76 -37.25
N HIS A 183 -3.61 -7.67 -36.30
CA HIS A 183 -3.21 -9.02 -36.67
C HIS A 183 -3.89 -10.06 -35.78
N GLN A 184 -4.67 -10.90 -36.46
CA GLN A 184 -5.38 -12.07 -35.98
C GLN A 184 -4.52 -12.97 -35.09
N LYS A 185 -5.08 -13.48 -33.99
CA LYS A 185 -4.92 -14.88 -33.58
C LYS A 185 -6.11 -15.35 -32.72
N LYS A 186 -6.88 -16.25 -33.35
CA LYS A 186 -7.73 -17.33 -32.83
C LYS A 186 -8.76 -16.98 -31.74
N THR A 187 -9.93 -16.55 -32.21
CA THR A 187 -11.23 -16.79 -31.56
C THR A 187 -11.55 -18.28 -31.57
N THR A 188 -11.71 -18.90 -30.40
CA THR A 188 -12.52 -20.12 -30.27
C THR A 188 -13.99 -19.71 -30.33
N CYS A 189 -14.62 -20.16 -31.41
CA CYS A 189 -16.01 -20.02 -31.77
C CYS A 189 -16.93 -20.69 -30.72
N TRP A 190 -17.87 -19.93 -30.16
CA TRP A 190 -19.08 -20.50 -29.57
C TRP A 190 -20.06 -20.77 -30.72
N LYS A 191 -20.35 -22.04 -31.00
CA LYS A 191 -21.55 -22.41 -31.77
C LYS A 191 -22.73 -22.42 -30.81
N THR A 192 -23.67 -21.51 -31.00
CA THR A 192 -25.03 -21.65 -30.49
C THR A 192 -25.74 -22.74 -31.28
N GLN A 193 -26.39 -23.66 -30.57
CA GLN A 193 -27.45 -24.48 -31.14
C GLN A 193 -28.70 -24.18 -30.35
N ASP A 194 -29.66 -23.55 -31.03
CA ASP A 194 -31.02 -23.41 -30.53
C ASP A 194 -31.71 -24.77 -30.67
N VAL A 195 -32.27 -25.28 -29.58
CA VAL A 195 -33.17 -26.43 -29.60
C VAL A 195 -34.52 -25.95 -29.11
N GLU A 196 -35.43 -25.72 -30.04
CA GLU A 196 -36.85 -25.52 -29.75
C GLU A 196 -37.49 -26.86 -29.39
N THR A 197 -38.29 -26.88 -28.32
CA THR A 197 -39.35 -27.89 -28.15
C THR A 197 -40.63 -27.19 -27.71
N PRO A 198 -41.81 -27.73 -28.07
CA PRO A 198 -43.02 -26.97 -28.30
C PRO A 198 -43.79 -26.73 -27.01
N GLY A 199 -44.29 -25.51 -26.83
CA GLY A 199 -45.34 -25.19 -25.87
C GLY A 199 -45.01 -24.06 -24.91
N ASP A 200 -45.56 -22.89 -25.24
CA ASP A 200 -45.89 -21.74 -24.37
C ASP A 200 -44.83 -20.62 -24.20
N PRO A 201 -45.01 -19.45 -24.87
CA PRO A 201 -44.09 -18.33 -24.81
C PRO A 201 -44.35 -17.46 -23.56
N GLY A 202 -43.34 -17.27 -22.69
CA GLY A 202 -43.35 -16.16 -21.72
C GLY A 202 -43.02 -16.45 -20.25
N LYS A 203 -42.10 -17.38 -19.93
CA LYS A 203 -41.52 -17.47 -18.57
C LYS A 203 -40.00 -17.67 -18.61
N ILE A 204 -39.27 -16.67 -18.14
CA ILE A 204 -37.83 -16.78 -17.83
C ILE A 204 -37.69 -17.79 -16.68
N ARG A 205 -37.21 -19.01 -16.99
CA ARG A 205 -36.87 -20.03 -15.99
C ARG A 205 -35.38 -20.00 -15.67
N LYS A 206 -35.11 -20.17 -14.36
CA LYS A 206 -33.84 -20.37 -13.67
C LYS A 206 -32.70 -20.88 -14.55
N ARG A 207 -31.60 -20.12 -14.59
CA ARG A 207 -30.30 -20.64 -15.03
C ARG A 207 -29.68 -21.44 -13.87
N LEU A 208 -29.93 -22.75 -13.88
CA LEU A 208 -29.16 -23.73 -13.12
C LEU A 208 -27.72 -23.68 -13.64
N PHE A 209 -26.79 -23.23 -12.81
CA PHE A 209 -25.37 -23.46 -13.06
C PHE A 209 -25.06 -24.88 -12.62
N ILE A 210 -24.72 -25.72 -13.60
CA ILE A 210 -24.18 -27.06 -13.37
C ILE A 210 -22.69 -26.87 -13.07
N ASP A 211 -22.28 -27.26 -11.86
CA ASP A 211 -20.88 -27.27 -11.42
C ASP A 211 -20.06 -28.26 -12.27
N LEU A 212 -19.00 -27.77 -12.92
CA LEU A 212 -18.09 -28.58 -13.75
C LEU A 212 -16.69 -28.79 -13.13
N ASP A 213 -16.44 -28.35 -11.90
CA ASP A 213 -15.13 -28.55 -11.24
C ASP A 213 -15.15 -29.74 -10.25
N ARG A 214 -15.57 -30.92 -10.73
CA ARG A 214 -15.46 -32.17 -9.97
C ARG A 214 -14.51 -33.14 -10.65
N THR A 215 -13.20 -32.98 -10.42
CA THR A 215 -12.12 -33.98 -10.58
C THR A 215 -10.82 -33.29 -10.12
N GLU A 216 -10.01 -33.74 -9.15
CA GLU A 216 -9.79 -35.03 -8.52
C GLU A 216 -9.19 -34.88 -7.10
N LYS A 217 -9.74 -35.68 -6.17
CA LYS A 217 -9.11 -36.37 -5.02
C LYS A 217 -8.10 -35.61 -4.14
N GLU A 218 -8.61 -34.94 -3.10
CA GLU A 218 -7.98 -35.00 -1.77
C GLU A 218 -8.69 -36.09 -0.95
N GLU A 219 -7.93 -37.00 -0.38
CA GLU A 219 -8.44 -38.02 0.55
C GLU A 219 -9.09 -37.35 1.78
N PRO A 220 -10.18 -37.92 2.31
CA PRO A 220 -10.91 -37.28 3.41
C PRO A 220 -10.04 -37.26 4.67
N LEU A 221 -9.57 -36.07 5.04
CA LEU A 221 -9.05 -35.82 6.37
C LEU A 221 -10.12 -36.22 7.39
N VAL A 222 -9.75 -37.17 8.24
CA VAL A 222 -10.54 -37.73 9.34
C VAL A 222 -11.22 -36.58 10.10
N LYS A 223 -12.55 -36.65 10.21
CA LYS A 223 -13.35 -35.73 11.03
C LYS A 223 -12.80 -35.75 12.45
N GLN A 224 -12.10 -34.70 12.85
CA GLN A 224 -11.84 -34.46 14.26
C GLN A 224 -13.19 -34.18 14.95
N PRO A 225 -13.40 -34.68 16.18
CA PRO A 225 -14.68 -34.56 16.88
C PRO A 225 -15.03 -33.08 17.05
N LYS A 226 -16.33 -32.76 16.91
CA LYS A 226 -16.86 -31.47 17.33
C LYS A 226 -16.53 -31.30 18.81
N THR A 227 -15.67 -30.34 19.14
CA THR A 227 -15.60 -29.83 20.50
C THR A 227 -16.89 -29.05 20.75
N GLU A 228 -17.78 -29.68 21.49
CA GLU A 228 -18.92 -29.09 22.18
C GLU A 228 -18.37 -28.13 23.25
N ASP A 229 -18.19 -26.85 22.91
CA ASP A 229 -18.52 -25.70 23.75
C ASP A 229 -18.09 -24.40 23.04
N ALA A 230 -18.96 -23.90 22.16
CA ALA A 230 -18.96 -22.48 21.82
C ALA A 230 -20.18 -21.89 22.51
N THR A 231 -20.04 -21.52 23.77
CA THR A 231 -20.98 -20.62 24.44
C THR A 231 -21.24 -19.46 23.50
N LYS A 232 -22.48 -19.33 23.01
CA LYS A 232 -22.91 -18.26 22.10
C LYS A 232 -22.75 -16.92 22.81
N LYS A 233 -21.54 -16.35 22.81
CA LYS A 233 -21.33 -14.96 23.23
C LYS A 233 -22.07 -14.07 22.23
N GLU A 234 -22.99 -13.26 22.72
CA GLU A 234 -23.67 -12.27 21.89
C GLU A 234 -22.64 -11.29 21.31
N PRO A 235 -22.84 -10.83 20.05
CA PRO A 235 -21.96 -9.84 19.47
C PRO A 235 -22.07 -8.53 20.24
N MET A 236 -20.95 -7.80 20.33
CA MET A 236 -20.88 -6.49 20.97
C MET A 236 -21.78 -5.44 20.28
N PHE A 237 -21.98 -5.64 18.98
CA PHE A 237 -22.82 -4.79 18.14
C PHE A 237 -23.36 -5.59 16.96
N ARG A 238 -24.61 -5.32 16.57
CA ARG A 238 -25.22 -5.81 15.34
C ARG A 238 -26.15 -4.72 14.79
N GLY A 239 -25.82 -4.20 13.62
CA GLY A 239 -26.67 -3.28 12.87
C GLY A 239 -27.06 -3.87 11.51
N ASP A 240 -28.31 -3.67 11.10
CA ASP A 240 -28.80 -4.07 9.78
C ASP A 240 -28.33 -3.05 8.73
N ILE A 241 -27.73 -3.55 7.65
CA ILE A 241 -27.31 -2.72 6.50
C ILE A 241 -28.13 -3.02 5.25
N GLY A 242 -29.21 -3.80 5.37
CA GLY A 242 -30.16 -4.15 4.32
C GLY A 242 -29.82 -5.45 3.59
N ARG A 243 -30.84 -6.05 2.96
CA ARG A 243 -30.75 -7.31 2.18
C ARG A 243 -30.20 -8.49 2.99
N ASN A 244 -30.65 -8.63 4.23
CA ASN A 244 -30.21 -9.65 5.20
C ASN A 244 -28.70 -9.58 5.49
N MET A 245 -28.07 -8.44 5.24
CA MET A 245 -26.66 -8.22 5.54
C MET A 245 -26.55 -7.36 6.78
N TYR A 246 -25.64 -7.73 7.67
CA TYR A 246 -25.45 -7.08 8.95
C TYR A 246 -23.99 -6.67 9.15
N LEU A 247 -23.81 -5.52 9.78
CA LEU A 247 -22.55 -5.06 10.35
C LEU A 247 -22.48 -5.55 11.80
N VAL A 248 -21.51 -6.42 12.09
CA VAL A 248 -21.42 -7.10 13.39
C VAL A 248 -20.04 -6.94 13.99
N VAL A 249 -19.96 -6.48 15.23
CA VAL A 249 -18.71 -6.45 16.00
C VAL A 249 -18.74 -7.62 16.98
N SER A 250 -17.76 -8.52 16.88
CA SER A 250 -17.68 -9.69 17.76
C SER A 250 -16.24 -10.06 18.07
N GLU A 251 -16.06 -10.64 19.25
CA GLU A 251 -14.78 -11.21 19.67
C GLU A 251 -14.72 -12.69 19.28
N PHE A 252 -13.68 -13.07 18.54
CA PHE A 252 -13.42 -14.46 18.18
C PHE A 252 -11.97 -14.82 18.54
N LEU A 253 -11.80 -15.83 19.39
CA LEU A 253 -10.48 -16.27 19.89
C LEU A 253 -9.64 -15.12 20.49
N GLY A 254 -10.26 -14.24 21.27
CA GLY A 254 -9.57 -13.09 21.87
C GLY A 254 -9.31 -11.92 20.91
N GLN A 255 -9.76 -12.01 19.66
CA GLN A 255 -9.58 -10.95 18.66
C GLN A 255 -10.92 -10.34 18.29
N ILE A 256 -11.05 -9.02 18.51
CA ILE A 256 -12.21 -8.26 18.06
C ILE A 256 -12.13 -8.10 16.54
N ARG A 257 -13.25 -8.41 15.87
CA ARG A 257 -13.38 -8.30 14.42
C ARG A 257 -14.69 -7.61 14.07
N VAL A 258 -14.66 -6.91 12.95
CA VAL A 258 -15.83 -6.28 12.33
C VAL A 258 -16.23 -7.11 11.12
N HIS A 259 -17.47 -7.60 11.13
CA HIS A 259 -18.01 -8.50 10.13
C HIS A 259 -19.04 -7.76 9.28
N LEU A 260 -18.90 -7.86 7.96
CA LEU A 260 -19.94 -7.51 6.99
C LEU A 260 -20.43 -8.83 6.41
N ARG A 261 -21.59 -9.32 6.88
CA ARG A 261 -22.00 -10.71 6.65
C ARG A 261 -23.48 -10.84 6.38
N VAL A 262 -23.82 -11.70 5.42
CA VAL A 262 -25.22 -12.08 5.13
C VAL A 262 -25.67 -13.12 6.15
N TYR A 263 -26.87 -12.96 6.68
CA TYR A 263 -27.54 -13.86 7.59
C TYR A 263 -28.72 -14.54 6.89
N GLU A 264 -29.01 -15.76 7.30
CA GLU A 264 -30.18 -16.53 6.88
C GLU A 264 -31.06 -16.77 8.11
N GLU A 265 -32.37 -16.80 7.90
CA GLU A 265 -33.35 -17.07 8.95
C GLU A 265 -33.83 -18.51 8.83
N GLU A 266 -33.61 -19.30 9.88
CA GLU A 266 -34.17 -20.64 10.03
C GLU A 266 -34.89 -20.72 11.38
N ASP A 267 -36.18 -21.07 11.36
CA ASP A 267 -37.02 -21.21 12.56
C ASP A 267 -37.00 -19.98 13.51
N GLY A 268 -37.02 -18.77 12.93
CA GLY A 268 -37.00 -17.50 13.66
C GLY A 268 -35.62 -17.12 14.24
N ASN A 269 -34.57 -17.91 13.96
CA ASN A 269 -33.21 -17.63 14.39
C ASN A 269 -32.35 -17.16 13.20
N LEU A 270 -31.59 -16.09 13.42
CA LEU A 270 -30.66 -15.54 12.43
C LEU A 270 -29.27 -16.21 12.53
N PHE A 271 -28.87 -16.88 11.46
CA PHE A 271 -27.58 -17.57 11.35
C PHE A 271 -26.63 -16.89 10.36
N PRO A 272 -25.36 -16.67 10.73
CA PRO A 272 -24.38 -16.09 9.82
C PRO A 272 -24.01 -17.08 8.71
N THR A 273 -24.12 -16.65 7.44
CA THR A 273 -23.74 -17.48 6.29
C THR A 273 -22.23 -17.39 6.02
N LYS A 274 -21.71 -18.17 5.06
CA LYS A 274 -20.33 -18.02 4.56
C LYS A 274 -20.12 -16.72 3.74
N LYS A 275 -21.19 -16.10 3.24
CA LYS A 275 -21.13 -14.90 2.38
C LYS A 275 -20.85 -13.65 3.22
N GLY A 276 -19.71 -13.01 2.94
CA GLY A 276 -19.27 -11.81 3.63
C GLY A 276 -17.80 -11.85 4.00
N ILE A 277 -17.40 -10.88 4.81
CA ILE A 277 -16.01 -10.66 5.20
C ILE A 277 -15.91 -10.41 6.70
N ALA A 278 -14.77 -10.79 7.28
CA ALA A 278 -14.39 -10.45 8.64
C ALA A 278 -13.09 -9.64 8.54
N LEU A 279 -13.12 -8.44 9.12
CA LEU A 279 -12.06 -7.45 9.10
C LEU A 279 -11.49 -7.32 10.51
N ASP A 280 -10.19 -7.12 10.63
CA ASP A 280 -9.59 -6.68 11.88
C ASP A 280 -9.83 -5.18 12.10
N LEU A 281 -9.46 -4.70 13.29
CA LEU A 281 -9.63 -3.31 13.68
C LEU A 281 -8.82 -2.34 12.79
N GLU A 282 -7.63 -2.74 12.33
CA GLU A 282 -6.81 -1.92 11.43
C GLU A 282 -7.51 -1.68 10.09
N LYS A 283 -8.01 -2.76 9.46
CA LYS A 283 -8.76 -2.69 8.20
C LYS A 283 -10.06 -1.90 8.36
N TRP A 284 -10.76 -2.08 9.47
CA TRP A 284 -11.96 -1.29 9.77
C TRP A 284 -11.65 0.19 9.91
N LYS A 285 -10.62 0.55 10.70
CA LYS A 285 -10.16 1.94 10.86
C LYS A 285 -9.76 2.57 9.53
N LYS A 286 -9.13 1.80 8.63
CA LYS A 286 -8.82 2.27 7.26
C LYS A 286 -10.08 2.55 6.45
N ILE A 287 -11.10 1.70 6.52
CA ILE A 287 -12.39 1.95 5.86
C ILE A 287 -13.04 3.24 6.39
N THR A 288 -13.03 3.46 7.71
CA THR A 288 -13.61 4.67 8.30
C THR A 288 -12.85 5.93 7.90
N CYS A 289 -11.52 5.88 7.79
CA CYS A 289 -10.72 7.03 7.35
C CYS A 289 -10.88 7.33 5.85
N GLU A 290 -11.17 6.34 5.02
CA GLU A 290 -11.33 6.51 3.57
C GLU A 290 -12.79 6.75 3.16
N ALA A 291 -13.70 6.95 4.12
CA ALA A 291 -15.13 7.04 3.86
C ALA A 291 -15.48 8.21 2.91
N ASP A 292 -14.86 9.37 3.10
CA ASP A 292 -15.08 10.57 2.28
C ASP A 292 -14.56 10.39 0.84
N GLU A 293 -13.46 9.64 0.66
CA GLU A 293 -12.90 9.34 -0.66
C GLU A 293 -13.78 8.34 -1.42
N ILE A 294 -14.39 7.38 -0.70
CA ILE A 294 -15.38 6.46 -1.26
C ILE A 294 -16.63 7.24 -1.68
N ASP A 295 -17.12 8.16 -0.84
CA ASP A 295 -18.25 9.01 -1.19
C ASP A 295 -17.96 9.87 -2.42
N SER A 296 -16.76 10.47 -2.48
CA SER A 296 -16.31 11.21 -3.66
C SER A 296 -16.22 10.34 -4.92
N ALA A 297 -15.93 9.04 -4.78
CA ALA A 297 -15.96 8.09 -5.88
C ALA A 297 -17.39 7.72 -6.28
N ILE A 298 -18.33 7.65 -5.33
CA ILE A 298 -19.76 7.45 -5.60
C ILE A 298 -20.33 8.65 -6.34
N ASP A 299 -20.04 9.87 -5.90
CA ASP A 299 -20.51 11.10 -6.56
C ASP A 299 -20.02 11.19 -8.01
N LYS A 300 -18.77 10.77 -8.28
CA LYS A 300 -18.24 10.69 -9.64
C LYS A 300 -18.96 9.64 -10.48
N TYR A 301 -19.31 8.50 -9.89
CA TYR A 301 -20.07 7.45 -10.57
C TYR A 301 -21.47 7.97 -10.94
N ASP A 302 -22.15 8.63 -10.01
CA ASP A 302 -23.47 9.20 -10.22
C ASP A 302 -23.46 10.35 -11.25
N ALA A 303 -22.34 11.05 -11.39
CA ALA A 303 -22.09 12.05 -12.42
C ALA A 303 -21.66 11.46 -13.79
N GLU A 304 -21.76 10.13 -13.97
CA GLU A 304 -21.34 9.40 -15.18
C GLU A 304 -19.87 9.62 -15.57
N MET A 305 -19.02 9.98 -14.61
CA MET A 305 -17.58 10.13 -14.82
C MET A 305 -16.87 8.77 -14.71
N PRO A 306 -15.74 8.57 -15.41
CA PRO A 306 -14.98 7.33 -15.27
C PRO A 306 -14.39 7.21 -13.86
N VAL A 307 -14.88 6.23 -13.10
CA VAL A 307 -14.41 5.83 -11.78
C VAL A 307 -13.58 4.55 -11.88
N SER A 308 -12.37 4.62 -11.34
CA SER A 308 -11.55 3.48 -11.01
C SER A 308 -10.95 3.75 -9.63
N TYR A 309 -11.64 3.28 -8.60
CA TYR A 309 -11.21 3.44 -7.22
C TYR A 309 -10.70 2.10 -6.70
N GLN A 310 -9.49 2.10 -6.17
CA GLN A 310 -8.90 0.94 -5.53
C GLN A 310 -8.02 1.38 -4.36
N LYS A 311 -8.30 0.83 -3.18
CA LYS A 311 -7.52 1.09 -1.97
C LYS A 311 -7.11 -0.21 -1.31
N HIS A 312 -5.84 -0.32 -0.95
CA HIS A 312 -5.31 -1.44 -0.17
C HIS A 312 -5.56 -1.24 1.33
N LEU A 313 -6.11 -2.26 1.98
CA LEU A 313 -6.40 -2.27 3.42
C LEU A 313 -5.35 -3.06 4.23
N GLY A 314 -4.39 -3.71 3.57
CA GLY A 314 -3.42 -4.63 4.18
C GLY A 314 -3.71 -6.10 3.87
N GLU A 315 -2.67 -6.95 3.82
CA GLU A 315 -2.77 -8.41 3.65
C GLU A 315 -3.56 -8.88 2.42
N ASN A 316 -3.41 -8.16 1.30
CA ASN A 316 -4.18 -8.34 0.07
C ASN A 316 -5.69 -8.10 0.21
N TYR A 317 -6.13 -7.35 1.21
CA TYR A 317 -7.50 -6.85 1.24
C TYR A 317 -7.58 -5.52 0.51
N TYR A 318 -8.60 -5.35 -0.32
CA TYR A 318 -8.83 -4.13 -1.08
C TYR A 318 -10.30 -3.71 -1.03
N ILE A 319 -10.51 -2.40 -1.08
CA ILE A 319 -11.79 -1.79 -1.46
C ILE A 319 -11.68 -1.39 -2.92
N THR A 320 -12.65 -1.77 -3.73
CA THR A 320 -12.69 -1.38 -5.15
C THR A 320 -14.08 -0.92 -5.59
N MET A 321 -14.10 0.05 -6.48
CA MET A 321 -15.27 0.47 -7.23
C MET A 321 -14.90 0.62 -8.71
N ASP A 322 -15.80 0.16 -9.57
CA ASP A 322 -15.66 0.23 -11.03
C ASP A 322 -16.89 0.89 -11.65
N ASN A 323 -16.81 1.22 -12.94
CA ASN A 323 -17.93 1.79 -13.70
C ASN A 323 -18.98 0.76 -14.11
N LYS A 324 -18.74 -0.52 -13.88
CA LYS A 324 -19.56 -1.60 -14.42
C LYS A 324 -20.74 -1.89 -13.50
N TYR A 325 -20.55 -1.75 -12.19
CA TYR A 325 -21.57 -2.04 -11.20
C TYR A 325 -21.56 -0.99 -10.07
N PRO A 326 -22.73 -0.50 -9.61
CA PRO A 326 -22.85 0.47 -8.51
C PRO A 326 -22.65 -0.23 -7.14
N LEU A 327 -21.45 -0.77 -6.94
CA LEU A 327 -21.10 -1.59 -5.79
C LEU A 327 -19.76 -1.16 -5.20
N VAL A 328 -19.70 -1.08 -3.88
CA VAL A 328 -18.45 -1.02 -3.13
C VAL A 328 -18.03 -2.46 -2.82
N ASN A 329 -16.89 -2.89 -3.37
CA ASN A 329 -16.37 -4.24 -3.17
C ASN A 329 -15.27 -4.24 -2.12
N ILE A 330 -15.45 -4.98 -1.02
CA ILE A 330 -14.45 -5.16 0.04
C ILE A 330 -14.03 -6.63 0.05
N ARG A 331 -12.82 -6.93 -0.45
CA ARG A 331 -12.47 -8.31 -0.85
C ARG A 331 -11.00 -8.64 -0.60
N LYS A 332 -10.71 -9.91 -0.35
CA LYS A 332 -9.33 -10.44 -0.38
C LYS A 332 -8.95 -10.78 -1.81
N TRP A 333 -7.76 -10.37 -2.22
CA TRP A 333 -7.16 -10.61 -3.52
C TRP A 333 -6.05 -11.64 -3.41
N TRP A 334 -5.68 -12.22 -4.55
CA TRP A 334 -4.71 -13.28 -4.68
C TRP A 334 -3.87 -13.02 -5.93
N MET A 335 -2.56 -13.30 -5.86
CA MET A 335 -1.67 -13.28 -7.02
C MET A 335 -1.44 -14.72 -7.48
N PRO A 336 -1.89 -15.11 -8.69
CA PRO A 336 -1.60 -16.43 -9.24
C PRO A 336 -0.10 -16.67 -9.38
N PRO A 337 0.39 -17.89 -9.12
CA PRO A 337 1.80 -18.20 -9.30
C PRO A 337 2.25 -17.96 -10.74
N GLY A 338 3.28 -17.13 -10.93
CA GLY A 338 3.83 -16.81 -12.26
C GLY A 338 3.11 -15.69 -13.01
N GLU A 339 2.12 -15.04 -12.40
CA GLU A 339 1.49 -13.83 -12.93
C GLU A 339 1.91 -12.60 -12.12
N ASP A 340 1.99 -11.44 -12.78
CA ASP A 340 2.33 -10.16 -12.16
C ASP A 340 1.07 -9.36 -11.73
N GLU A 341 -0.13 -9.89 -11.98
CA GLU A 341 -1.39 -9.23 -11.68
C GLU A 341 -2.15 -9.91 -10.53
N ILE A 342 -2.67 -9.08 -9.62
CA ILE A 342 -3.54 -9.55 -8.54
C ILE A 342 -4.99 -9.65 -9.03
N VAL A 343 -5.69 -10.70 -8.59
CA VAL A 343 -7.10 -10.94 -8.92
C VAL A 343 -7.98 -11.05 -7.66
N PRO A 344 -9.24 -10.58 -7.73
CA PRO A 344 -10.18 -10.68 -6.61
C PRO A 344 -10.62 -12.14 -6.35
N THR A 345 -10.59 -12.59 -5.09
CA THR A 345 -11.07 -13.94 -4.71
C THR A 345 -12.56 -13.95 -4.37
N LYS A 346 -13.21 -15.11 -4.25
CA LYS A 346 -14.61 -15.19 -3.76
C LYS A 346 -14.80 -14.70 -2.30
N LYS A 347 -13.72 -14.53 -1.52
CA LYS A 347 -13.75 -14.07 -0.13
C LYS A 347 -13.86 -12.55 -0.03
N GLY A 348 -15.07 -12.05 0.20
CA GLY A 348 -15.34 -10.62 0.33
C GLY A 348 -16.82 -10.31 0.53
N ALA A 349 -17.12 -9.03 0.60
CA ALA A 349 -18.46 -8.45 0.58
C ALA A 349 -18.56 -7.50 -0.62
N SER A 350 -19.68 -7.53 -1.32
CA SER A 350 -20.04 -6.54 -2.33
C SER A 350 -21.34 -5.90 -1.84
N ILE A 351 -21.27 -4.61 -1.52
CA ILE A 351 -22.39 -3.85 -0.94
C ILE A 351 -22.81 -2.75 -1.91
N THR A 352 -24.10 -2.42 -1.96
CA THR A 352 -24.59 -1.30 -2.80
C THR A 352 -24.28 0.05 -2.15
N PHE A 353 -24.44 1.14 -2.90
CA PHE A 353 -24.27 2.51 -2.37
C PHE A 353 -25.24 2.82 -1.23
N GLU A 354 -26.47 2.30 -1.29
CA GLU A 354 -27.44 2.40 -0.18
C GLU A 354 -26.93 1.66 1.07
N GLN A 355 -26.44 0.43 0.91
CA GLN A 355 -25.87 -0.33 2.03
C GLN A 355 -24.60 0.34 2.58
N TRP A 356 -23.78 0.96 1.72
CA TRP A 356 -22.63 1.76 2.13
C TRP A 356 -23.06 2.95 2.99
N LYS A 357 -24.13 3.66 2.62
CA LYS A 357 -24.71 4.72 3.44
C LYS A 357 -25.13 4.20 4.82
N SER A 358 -25.84 3.06 4.87
CA SER A 358 -26.18 2.42 6.14
C SER A 358 -24.94 2.03 6.97
N VAL A 359 -23.86 1.55 6.33
CA VAL A 359 -22.60 1.27 7.02
C VAL A 359 -22.04 2.55 7.65
N LYS A 360 -22.02 3.68 6.92
CA LYS A 360 -21.56 4.98 7.45
C LYS A 360 -22.43 5.47 8.61
N ASP A 361 -23.75 5.35 8.51
CA ASP A 361 -24.67 5.76 9.57
C ASP A 361 -24.42 4.97 10.88
N LEU A 362 -23.97 3.71 10.77
CA LEU A 362 -23.60 2.86 11.91
C LEU A 362 -22.14 3.02 12.37
N MET A 363 -21.27 3.70 11.60
CA MET A 363 -19.85 3.90 11.98
C MET A 363 -19.69 4.60 13.34
N PRO A 364 -20.45 5.66 13.70
CA PRO A 364 -20.36 6.29 15.02
C PRO A 364 -20.75 5.36 16.17
N GLU A 365 -21.74 4.49 15.98
CA GLU A 365 -22.14 3.51 16.99
C GLU A 365 -21.04 2.46 17.19
N VAL A 366 -20.46 1.96 16.10
CA VAL A 366 -19.31 1.05 16.15
C VAL A 366 -18.10 1.72 16.81
N GLN A 367 -17.81 2.99 16.49
CA GLN A 367 -16.76 3.78 17.12
C GLN A 367 -17.00 3.90 18.64
N SER A 368 -18.23 4.20 19.06
CA SER A 368 -18.59 4.30 20.48
C SER A 368 -18.42 2.97 21.22
N LYS A 369 -18.70 1.83 20.57
CA LYS A 369 -18.51 0.50 21.17
C LYS A 369 -17.05 0.06 21.24
N LEU A 370 -16.24 0.46 20.27
CA LEU A 370 -14.82 0.10 20.23
C LEU A 370 -13.97 1.06 21.08
N GLY A 371 -14.37 2.32 21.21
CA GLY A 371 -13.72 3.33 22.06
C GLY A 371 -12.21 3.41 21.83
N ASP A 372 -11.47 3.43 22.94
CA ASP A 372 -10.01 3.54 23.00
C ASP A 372 -9.30 2.45 22.18
N LEU A 373 -9.90 1.26 22.04
CA LEU A 373 -9.29 0.15 21.28
C LEU A 373 -9.06 0.52 19.82
N LEU A 374 -9.95 1.32 19.23
CA LEU A 374 -9.81 1.74 17.83
C LEU A 374 -8.82 2.91 17.70
N GLU A 375 -8.69 3.75 18.73
CA GLU A 375 -7.73 4.85 18.77
C GLU A 375 -6.29 4.34 18.91
N GLU A 376 -6.08 3.35 19.78
CA GLU A 376 -4.79 2.68 20.02
C GLU A 376 -4.29 1.87 18.82
N VAL A 377 -5.17 1.52 17.87
CA VAL A 377 -4.77 0.81 16.65
C VAL A 377 -3.86 1.69 15.81
N GLU A 378 -2.57 1.38 15.85
CA GLU A 378 -1.58 1.95 14.96
C GLU A 378 -1.68 1.28 13.58
N PHE A 379 -1.78 2.09 12.52
CA PHE A 379 -1.72 1.56 11.16
C PHE A 379 -0.36 0.91 10.91
N CYS A 380 -0.36 -0.21 10.19
CA CYS A 380 0.87 -0.93 9.88
C CYS A 380 1.90 -0.01 9.20
N GLU A 381 1.48 0.85 8.27
CA GLU A 381 2.35 1.84 7.61
C GLU A 381 2.95 2.91 8.54
N CYS A 382 2.33 3.15 9.70
CA CYS A 382 2.80 4.11 10.70
C CYS A 382 3.80 3.48 11.68
N SER A 383 3.79 2.15 11.82
CA SER A 383 4.54 1.44 12.86
C SER A 383 6.04 1.67 12.81
N GLU A 384 6.71 1.45 13.95
CA GLU A 384 8.16 1.58 14.07
C GLU A 384 8.94 0.73 13.06
N SER A 385 8.40 -0.43 12.66
CA SER A 385 9.03 -1.29 11.65
C SER A 385 8.98 -0.70 10.23
N HIS A 386 8.16 0.35 10.00
CA HIS A 386 7.97 1.03 8.71
C HIS A 386 8.65 2.41 8.68
N GLN A 387 9.48 2.73 9.67
CA GLN A 387 10.20 4.02 9.77
C GLN A 387 11.24 4.23 8.66
N ASN A 388 11.46 3.24 7.80
CA ASN A 388 12.14 3.41 6.53
C ASN A 388 11.41 2.68 5.40
N GLN A 389 11.68 3.11 4.18
CA GLN A 389 11.09 2.56 2.98
C GLN A 389 11.32 1.05 2.78
N LEU A 390 12.43 0.47 3.29
CA LEU A 390 12.58 -1.00 3.24
C LEU A 390 11.69 -1.72 4.23
N GLY A 391 11.52 -1.16 5.42
CA GLY A 391 10.57 -1.66 6.41
C GLY A 391 9.16 -1.73 5.82
N PHE A 392 8.78 -0.68 5.09
CA PHE A 392 7.54 -0.67 4.33
C PHE A 392 7.50 -1.70 3.21
N LEU A 393 8.48 -1.68 2.28
CA LEU A 393 8.52 -2.57 1.11
C LEU A 393 8.62 -4.06 1.47
N ARG A 394 9.26 -4.40 2.59
CA ARG A 394 9.39 -5.78 3.07
C ARG A 394 8.27 -6.21 4.02
N CYS A 395 7.30 -5.33 4.29
CA CYS A 395 6.21 -5.69 5.17
C CYS A 395 5.21 -6.58 4.43
N PRO A 396 4.95 -7.81 4.88
CA PRO A 396 3.97 -8.70 4.24
C PRO A 396 2.54 -8.19 4.40
N ARG A 397 2.26 -7.26 5.33
CA ARG A 397 0.96 -6.60 5.43
C ARG A 397 0.80 -5.48 4.38
N CYS A 398 1.82 -4.65 4.16
CA CYS A 398 1.76 -3.54 3.21
C CYS A 398 2.07 -3.97 1.76
N ASN A 399 3.01 -4.89 1.58
CA ASN A 399 3.47 -5.41 0.28
C ASN A 399 3.47 -6.95 0.27
N PRO A 400 2.29 -7.57 0.44
CA PRO A 400 2.13 -9.03 0.54
C PRO A 400 2.67 -9.81 -0.67
N ASN A 401 2.68 -9.20 -1.85
CA ASN A 401 3.05 -9.88 -3.10
C ASN A 401 4.52 -9.66 -3.50
N GLU A 402 5.13 -8.54 -3.09
CA GLU A 402 6.58 -8.32 -3.33
C GLU A 402 7.46 -9.14 -2.39
N CYS A 403 6.94 -9.54 -1.21
CA CYS A 403 7.67 -10.36 -0.23
C CYS A 403 7.85 -11.83 -0.63
N MET A 404 7.12 -12.32 -1.64
CA MET A 404 7.17 -13.74 -2.06
C MET A 404 8.10 -14.01 -3.25
N ASN A 405 8.75 -12.98 -3.80
CA ASN A 405 9.64 -13.09 -4.97
C ASN A 405 11.14 -13.17 -4.61
N HIS A 406 11.49 -13.67 -3.42
CA HIS A 406 12.88 -13.82 -2.97
C HIS A 406 13.22 -15.24 -2.53
#